data_AF-A0A225WUY1-F1
#
_entry.id   AF-A0A225WUY1-F1
#
_cell.length_a   1.000
_cell.length_b   1.000
_cell.length_c   1.000
_cell.angle_alpha   90.00
_cell.angle_beta   90.00
_cell.angle_gamma   90.00
#
_symmetry.space_group_name_H-M   'P 1'
#
loop_
_entity.id
_entity.type
_entity.pdbx_description
1 polymer ?
#
loop_
_entity_poly.entity_id
_entity_poly.type
_entity_poly.pdbx_seq_one_letter_code
_entity_poly.pdbx_strand_id
1 'polypeptide(L)'
;MRVFIKLSVAIVAAYYVICNVTADSNHDKMSMLRSTNGYSDSEERGLFDIRGLFQKSNKAKEMAEKILHNTDKMDDVFKAWAEKSYTLNDISSFVKAADKNGKYDSIYNGYALYLGYLGY
;
A
#
# COMPACT_ATOMS: atom_id res chain seq x y z
N MET A 1 27.50 1.72 -36.02
CA MET A 1 27.58 3.09 -35.47
C MET A 1 26.43 3.25 -34.48
N ARG A 2 26.76 3.61 -33.23
CA ARG A 2 25.84 3.81 -32.10
C ARG A 2 25.04 5.10 -32.28
N VAL A 3 23.76 5.13 -31.90
CA VAL A 3 23.14 6.28 -31.18
C VAL A 3 21.90 5.75 -30.42
N PHE A 4 22.05 5.28 -29.18
CA PHE A 4 21.75 5.99 -27.93
C PHE A 4 20.30 6.50 -27.78
N ILE A 5 19.51 5.72 -27.04
CA ILE A 5 18.75 6.10 -25.83
C ILE A 5 18.70 7.62 -25.60
N LYS A 6 17.49 8.21 -25.64
CA LYS A 6 16.95 9.25 -24.72
C LYS A 6 15.51 9.59 -25.11
N LEU A 7 14.52 8.86 -24.59
CA LEU A 7 13.19 9.44 -24.45
C LEU A 7 13.10 10.02 -23.04
N SER A 8 13.39 11.32 -22.96
CA SER A 8 13.49 12.07 -21.73
C SER A 8 12.09 12.34 -21.17
N VAL A 9 11.91 11.94 -19.92
CA VAL A 9 10.78 12.25 -19.04
C VAL A 9 10.64 13.76 -18.91
N ALA A 10 9.46 14.30 -19.23
CA ALA A 10 9.09 15.67 -18.89
C ALA A 10 7.56 15.83 -18.81
N ILE A 11 6.96 15.36 -17.72
CA ILE A 11 5.68 15.88 -17.23
C ILE A 11 5.80 16.00 -15.71
N VAL A 12 6.26 17.16 -15.24
CA VAL A 12 6.24 17.56 -13.83
C VAL A 12 5.73 19.00 -13.78
N ALA A 13 4.88 19.25 -12.78
CA ALA A 13 4.40 20.55 -12.29
C ALA A 13 3.14 21.13 -12.96
N ALA A 14 2.00 20.50 -12.70
CA ALA A 14 0.82 21.27 -12.31
C ALA A 14 0.45 20.83 -10.88
N TYR A 15 -0.18 21.73 -10.11
CA TYR A 15 -0.60 21.57 -8.71
C TYR A 15 0.39 22.03 -7.64
N TYR A 16 0.69 23.33 -7.63
CA TYR A 16 0.81 24.07 -6.38
C TYR A 16 0.03 25.38 -6.52
N VAL A 17 -1.26 25.35 -6.14
CA VAL A 17 -1.98 26.56 -5.74
C VAL A 17 -2.15 26.48 -4.23
N ILE A 18 -1.58 27.47 -3.57
CA ILE A 18 -1.41 27.62 -2.14
C ILE A 18 -2.74 28.07 -1.52
N CYS A 19 -3.26 27.31 -0.55
CA CYS A 19 -4.36 27.76 0.31
C CYS A 19 -3.84 28.87 1.23
N ASN A 20 -4.21 30.12 0.94
CA ASN A 20 -4.19 31.20 1.92
C ASN A 20 -5.59 31.30 2.56
N VAL A 21 -5.73 30.83 3.80
CA VAL A 21 -6.68 31.45 4.74
C VAL A 21 -6.16 31.28 6.16
N THR A 22 -5.86 32.42 6.77
CA THR A 22 -5.53 32.58 8.19
C THR A 22 -6.76 32.39 9.05
N ALA A 23 -6.64 31.64 10.14
CA ALA A 23 -7.46 31.85 11.33
C ALA A 23 -6.63 31.46 12.56
N ASP A 24 -6.12 32.47 13.25
CA ASP A 24 -5.66 32.38 14.63
C ASP A 24 -6.87 32.05 15.51
N SER A 25 -6.76 31.03 16.35
CA SER A 25 -7.54 30.90 17.58
C SER A 25 -6.89 29.86 18.48
N ASN A 26 -6.23 30.35 19.53
CA ASN A 26 -5.93 29.55 20.72
C ASN A 26 -7.25 29.10 21.36
N HIS A 27 -7.44 27.79 21.59
CA HIS A 27 -8.06 27.30 22.83
C HIS A 27 -7.86 25.80 23.03
N ASP A 28 -7.39 25.49 24.25
CA ASP A 28 -7.62 24.32 25.09
C ASP A 28 -7.95 22.93 24.52
N LYS A 29 -7.17 21.97 25.04
CA LYS A 29 -7.60 20.65 25.55
C LYS A 29 -9.08 20.30 25.35
N MET A 30 -9.35 19.27 24.55
CA MET A 30 -9.97 18.03 25.07
C MET A 30 -9.93 16.91 24.04
N SER A 31 -9.57 15.73 24.54
CA SER A 31 -9.74 14.42 23.93
C SER A 31 -11.20 14.19 23.54
N MET A 32 -11.46 13.90 22.27
CA MET A 32 -12.59 13.06 21.89
C MET A 32 -12.19 12.20 20.69
N LEU A 33 -12.04 10.91 20.96
CA LEU A 33 -12.18 9.84 19.97
C LEU A 33 -13.48 10.09 19.20
N ARG A 34 -13.37 10.53 17.95
CA ARG A 34 -14.47 10.41 17.00
C ARG A 34 -13.90 10.08 15.64
N SER A 35 -14.19 8.84 15.26
CA SER A 35 -14.14 8.30 13.91
C SER A 35 -14.63 9.34 12.91
N THR A 36 -13.68 9.98 12.22
CA THR A 36 -13.93 10.66 10.96
C THR A 36 -13.39 9.77 9.88
N ASN A 37 -14.33 9.33 9.06
CA ASN A 37 -14.21 8.59 7.83
C ASN A 37 -13.39 9.42 6.82
N GLY A 38 -12.10 9.60 7.11
CA GLY A 38 -11.13 10.16 6.19
C GLY A 38 -10.69 9.04 5.28
N TYR A 39 -11.33 8.93 4.12
CA TYR A 39 -10.75 8.28 2.95
C TYR A 39 -9.46 9.04 2.63
N SER A 40 -8.39 8.68 3.33
CA SER A 40 -7.08 9.27 3.17
C SER A 40 -6.40 8.49 2.08
N ASP A 41 -6.11 9.14 0.95
CA ASP A 41 -5.21 8.64 -0.10
C ASP A 41 -3.86 8.12 0.45
N SER A 42 -3.52 8.39 1.72
CA SER A 42 -2.36 7.80 2.40
C SER A 42 -2.55 6.34 2.82
N GLU A 43 -3.78 5.85 3.03
CA GLU A 43 -4.00 4.44 3.40
C GLU A 43 -3.76 3.49 2.21
N GLU A 44 -4.16 3.91 1.00
CA GLU A 44 -3.97 3.12 -0.21
C GLU A 44 -2.49 2.99 -0.57
N ARG A 45 -1.69 4.05 -0.38
CA ARG A 45 -0.22 3.97 -0.56
C ARG A 45 0.44 2.99 0.39
N GLY A 46 -0.15 2.76 1.56
CA GLY A 46 0.31 1.74 2.51
C GLY A 46 0.19 0.33 1.92
N LEU A 47 -0.91 0.00 1.26
CA LEU A 47 -1.21 -1.36 0.75
C LEU A 47 -0.12 -1.89 -0.19
N PHE A 48 0.59 -1.00 -0.87
CA PHE A 48 1.57 -1.34 -1.90
C PHE A 48 3.00 -1.48 -1.39
N ASP A 49 3.32 -1.09 -0.15
CA ASP A 49 4.68 -1.23 0.41
C ASP A 49 4.67 -1.99 1.74
N ILE A 50 4.93 -3.29 1.64
CA ILE A 50 4.90 -4.23 2.76
C ILE A 50 6.26 -4.37 3.47
N ARG A 51 7.35 -3.79 2.93
CA ARG A 51 8.72 -4.02 3.40
C ARG A 51 8.93 -3.58 4.85
N GLY A 52 8.27 -2.49 5.25
CA GLY A 52 8.30 -1.97 6.62
C GLY A 52 7.34 -2.67 7.59
N LEU A 53 6.51 -3.60 7.10
CA LEU A 53 5.45 -4.25 7.88
C LEU A 53 5.84 -5.62 8.41
N PHE A 54 6.86 -6.24 7.83
CA PHE A 54 7.37 -7.55 8.28
C PHE A 54 7.77 -7.55 9.77
N GLN A 55 8.12 -6.38 10.30
CA GLN A 55 8.53 -6.19 11.69
C GLN A 55 7.41 -5.64 12.60
N LYS A 56 6.22 -5.35 12.07
CA LYS A 56 5.12 -4.69 12.78
C LYS A 56 3.82 -5.48 12.58
N SER A 57 3.64 -6.55 13.37
CA SER A 57 2.51 -7.48 13.25
C SER A 57 1.14 -6.81 13.23
N ASN A 58 0.90 -5.82 14.10
CA ASN A 58 -0.38 -5.09 14.13
C ASN A 58 -0.68 -4.37 12.81
N LYS A 59 0.33 -3.77 12.17
CA LYS A 59 0.16 -3.09 10.87
C LYS A 59 0.03 -4.07 9.72
N ALA A 60 0.78 -5.17 9.76
CA ALA A 60 0.64 -6.24 8.78
C ALA A 60 -0.77 -6.84 8.83
N LYS A 61 -1.31 -7.05 10.04
CA LYS A 61 -2.67 -7.53 10.26
C LYS A 61 -3.71 -6.57 9.69
N GLU A 62 -3.64 -5.29 10.02
CA GLU A 62 -4.57 -4.28 9.52
C GLU A 62 -4.59 -4.24 7.98
N MET A 63 -3.40 -4.32 7.37
CA MET A 63 -3.28 -4.35 5.91
C MET A 63 -3.86 -5.63 5.30
N ALA A 64 -3.57 -6.79 5.89
CA ALA A 64 -4.09 -8.06 5.42
C ALA A 64 -5.63 -8.10 5.52
N GLU A 65 -6.20 -7.53 6.58
CA GLU A 65 -7.66 -7.36 6.73
C GLU A 65 -8.22 -6.42 5.65
N LYS A 66 -7.55 -5.28 5.39
CA LYS A 66 -7.93 -4.36 4.30
C LYS A 66 -7.90 -5.04 2.93
N ILE A 67 -6.91 -5.87 2.63
CA ILE A 67 -6.80 -6.61 1.36
C ILE A 67 -7.94 -7.63 1.24
N LEU A 68 -8.24 -8.38 2.31
CA LEU A 68 -9.33 -9.35 2.30
C LEU A 68 -10.73 -8.72 2.23
N HIS A 69 -10.90 -7.53 2.78
CA HIS A 69 -12.18 -6.82 2.73
C HIS A 69 -12.42 -6.14 1.38
N ASN A 70 -11.35 -5.73 0.68
CA ASN A 70 -11.42 -5.10 -0.64
C ASN A 70 -10.95 -6.07 -1.73
N THR A 71 -11.67 -7.19 -1.87
CA THR A 71 -11.30 -8.25 -2.83
C THR A 71 -11.30 -7.77 -4.28
N ASP A 72 -12.09 -6.75 -4.59
CA ASP A 72 -12.13 -6.07 -5.90
C ASP A 72 -10.81 -5.37 -6.27
N LYS A 73 -10.03 -4.95 -5.26
CA LYS A 73 -8.73 -4.30 -5.45
C LYS A 73 -7.55 -5.26 -5.32
N MET A 74 -7.81 -6.55 -5.12
CA MET A 74 -6.75 -7.53 -4.85
C MET A 74 -5.79 -7.70 -6.03
N ASP A 75 -6.32 -7.67 -7.26
CA ASP A 75 -5.51 -7.74 -8.48
C ASP A 75 -4.60 -6.52 -8.65
N ASP A 76 -5.08 -5.32 -8.31
CA ASP A 76 -4.27 -4.09 -8.35
C ASP A 76 -3.15 -4.13 -7.30
N VAL A 77 -3.43 -4.68 -6.11
CA VAL A 77 -2.42 -4.91 -5.07
C VAL A 77 -1.36 -5.89 -5.55
N PHE A 78 -1.77 -7.02 -6.14
CA PHE A 78 -0.84 -8.01 -6.67
C PHE A 78 0.00 -7.47 -7.82
N LYS A 79 -0.60 -6.70 -8.72
CA LYS A 79 0.12 -6.00 -9.79
C LYS A 79 1.19 -5.07 -9.23
N ALA A 80 0.83 -4.20 -8.28
CA ALA A 80 1.77 -3.29 -7.66
C ALA A 80 2.89 -4.02 -6.91
N TRP A 81 2.58 -5.17 -6.29
CA TRP A 81 3.59 -6.00 -5.64
C TRP A 81 4.57 -6.63 -6.63
N ALA A 82 4.08 -7.11 -7.77
CA ALA A 82 4.90 -7.65 -8.85
C ALA A 82 5.79 -6.57 -9.48
N GLU A 83 5.24 -5.37 -9.73
CA GLU A 83 6.01 -4.20 -10.23
C GLU A 83 7.14 -3.79 -9.27
N LYS A 84 6.95 -4.00 -7.96
CA LYS A 84 7.96 -3.81 -6.91
C LYS A 84 8.90 -5.00 -6.73
N SER A 85 8.71 -6.06 -7.51
CA SER A 85 9.47 -7.31 -7.43
C SER A 85 9.42 -7.97 -6.05
N TYR A 86 8.27 -7.87 -5.35
CA TYR A 86 8.06 -8.67 -4.15
C TYR A 86 7.95 -10.15 -4.52
N THR A 87 8.73 -10.96 -3.82
CA THR A 87 8.76 -12.41 -4.03
C THR A 87 7.69 -13.11 -3.20
N LEU A 88 7.43 -14.38 -3.50
CA LEU A 88 6.61 -15.23 -2.61
C LEU A 88 7.14 -15.30 -1.19
N ASN A 89 8.45 -15.17 -1.00
CA ASN A 89 9.05 -15.16 0.33
C ASN A 89 8.73 -13.86 1.09
N ASP A 90 8.69 -12.73 0.39
CA ASP A 90 8.28 -11.44 0.96
C ASP A 90 6.80 -11.50 1.38
N ILE A 91 5.93 -12.04 0.51
CA ILE A 91 4.51 -12.18 0.84
C ILE A 91 4.30 -13.19 1.98
N SER A 92 5.02 -14.32 1.98
CA SER A 92 4.97 -15.28 3.10
C SER A 92 5.36 -14.63 4.42
N SER A 93 6.40 -13.79 4.41
CA SER A 93 6.85 -13.05 5.60
C SER A 93 5.81 -12.03 6.07
N PHE A 94 5.16 -11.32 5.16
CA PHE A 94 4.05 -10.41 5.44
C PHE A 94 2.86 -11.13 6.09
N VAL A 95 2.39 -12.21 5.46
CA VAL A 95 1.21 -12.98 5.91
C VAL A 95 1.47 -13.57 7.29
N LYS A 96 2.67 -14.12 7.53
CA LYS A 96 3.09 -14.65 8.85
C LYS A 96 3.25 -13.56 9.92
N ALA A 97 3.65 -12.35 9.53
CA ALA A 97 3.69 -11.22 10.45
C ALA A 97 2.28 -10.78 10.85
N ALA A 98 1.31 -10.88 9.94
CA ALA A 98 -0.10 -10.53 10.16
C ALA A 98 -0.83 -11.57 11.03
N ASP A 99 -0.63 -12.87 10.74
CA ASP A 99 -1.13 -13.97 11.54
C ASP A 99 -0.32 -15.25 11.30
N LYS A 100 0.11 -15.90 12.37
CA LYS A 100 0.90 -17.15 12.29
C LYS A 100 0.02 -18.39 12.08
N ASN A 101 -1.30 -18.28 12.26
CA ASN A 101 -2.23 -19.39 12.18
C ASN A 101 -2.83 -19.59 10.78
N GLY A 102 -2.37 -18.82 9.79
CA GLY A 102 -2.76 -18.98 8.38
C GLY A 102 -4.06 -18.26 7.99
N LYS A 103 -4.61 -17.36 8.83
CA LYS A 103 -5.83 -16.60 8.51
C LYS A 103 -5.73 -15.88 7.17
N TYR A 104 -4.53 -15.44 6.78
CA TYR A 104 -4.27 -14.62 5.60
C TYR A 104 -3.62 -15.39 4.44
N ASP A 105 -3.59 -16.73 4.51
CA ASP A 105 -2.95 -17.57 3.46
C ASP A 105 -3.60 -17.41 2.09
N SER A 106 -4.87 -17.01 2.02
CA SER A 106 -5.53 -16.67 0.76
C SER A 106 -4.86 -15.51 0.01
N ILE A 107 -4.24 -14.56 0.71
CA ILE A 107 -3.46 -13.47 0.11
C ILE A 107 -2.20 -14.03 -0.54
N TYR A 108 -1.49 -14.92 0.17
CA TYR A 108 -0.30 -15.58 -0.36
C TYR A 108 -0.64 -16.42 -1.60
N ASN A 109 -1.68 -17.26 -1.50
CA ASN A 109 -2.11 -18.12 -2.60
C ASN A 109 -2.58 -17.31 -3.80
N GLY A 110 -3.33 -16.22 -3.58
CA GLY A 110 -3.75 -15.31 -4.65
C GLY A 110 -2.57 -14.71 -5.39
N TYR A 111 -1.55 -14.24 -4.65
CA TYR A 111 -0.35 -13.69 -5.27
C TYR A 111 0.49 -14.75 -6.01
N ALA A 112 0.57 -15.98 -5.49
CA ALA A 112 1.24 -17.09 -6.17
C ALA A 112 0.58 -17.44 -7.51
N LEU A 113 -0.75 -17.47 -7.56
CA LEU A 113 -1.50 -17.66 -8.79
C LEU A 113 -1.26 -16.49 -9.77
N TYR A 114 -1.24 -15.25 -9.26
CA TYR A 114 -0.97 -14.06 -10.06
C TYR A 114 0.41 -14.11 -10.73
N LEU A 115 1.46 -14.47 -9.99
CA LEU A 115 2.80 -14.65 -10.55
C LEU A 115 2.85 -15.79 -11.59
N GLY A 116 2.17 -16.90 -11.32
CA GLY A 116 2.06 -18.02 -12.26
C GLY A 116 1.38 -17.63 -13.57
N TYR A 117 0.36 -16.76 -13.52
CA TYR A 117 -0.29 -16.20 -14.71
C TYR A 117 0.65 -15.31 -15.54
N LEU A 118 1.51 -14.55 -14.88
CA LEU A 118 2.51 -13.70 -15.54
C LEU A 118 3.71 -14.48 -16.09
N GLY A 119 3.87 -15.75 -15.72
CA GLY A 119 4.97 -16.62 -16.16
C GLY A 119 6.30 -16.38 -15.42
N TYR A 120 6.24 -15.87 -14.18
CA TYR A 120 7.40 -15.68 -13.30
C TYR A 120 7.73 -16.92 -12.45
#